data_AF-A0A9X5U4F0-F1
#
_entry.id   AF-A0A9X5U4F0-F1
#
_cell.length_a   1.000
_cell.length_b   1.000
_cell.length_c   1.000
_cell.angle_alpha   90.00
_cell.angle_beta   90.00
_cell.angle_gamma   90.00
#
_symmetry.space_group_name_H-M   'P 1'
#
loop_
_entity.id
_entity.type
_entity.pdbx_description
1 polymer ?
#
loop_
_entity_poly.entity_id
_entity_poly.type
_entity_poly.pdbx_seq_one_letter_code
_entity_poly.pdbx_strand_id
1 'polypeptide(L)'
;MKNKDSLSFDAYLTCKNLSATELLNILLNSNTQIRYEAARRLQFFRYREISDIVKNVLLTSRYSRHREIAVFILGQIQNKLNKSELEEVLSLLIDFINNDKSINVKSSAISSLGHLFHYYDLGEEEFCAIEGKIELIWQIQKYSIVMATAFSSAFFPKRDYIEEYLIKNLNSKHPKVISWIVYALKEKSYHSKSIETLLLNKLDHFRVESYIYSEIAAYLISTGSEKIIPYIENMVLTQNKIDDEIYMAIKHNSSKRFSSIRKIMLEKFQ
;
A
#
# COMPACT_ATOMS: atom_id res chain seq x y z
N MET A 1 -8.82 18.33 -24.30
CA MET A 1 -8.29 17.22 -23.45
C MET A 1 -9.34 16.91 -22.40
N LYS A 2 -9.96 15.72 -22.43
CA LYS A 2 -10.88 15.31 -21.36
C LYS A 2 -10.09 15.21 -20.04
N ASN A 3 -10.64 15.75 -18.95
CA ASN A 3 -10.03 15.71 -17.63
C ASN A 3 -9.89 14.23 -17.16
N LYS A 4 -8.81 13.85 -16.46
CA LYS A 4 -8.58 12.43 -16.05
C LYS A 4 -9.75 11.87 -15.24
N ASP A 5 -10.38 12.72 -14.42
CA ASP A 5 -11.54 12.35 -13.60
C ASP A 5 -12.78 12.05 -14.47
N SER A 6 -12.97 12.80 -15.57
CA SER A 6 -14.07 12.53 -16.51
C SER A 6 -13.89 11.19 -17.24
N LEU A 7 -12.65 10.82 -17.57
CA LEU A 7 -12.35 9.52 -18.18
C LEU A 7 -12.57 8.36 -17.20
N SER A 8 -12.28 8.57 -15.89
CA SER A 8 -12.52 7.56 -14.86
C SER A 8 -14.01 7.30 -14.67
N PHE A 9 -14.81 8.36 -14.66
CA PHE A 9 -16.26 8.25 -14.54
C PHE A 9 -16.89 7.60 -15.78
N ASP A 10 -16.44 7.96 -16.98
CA ASP A 10 -16.88 7.33 -18.24
C ASP A 10 -16.59 5.82 -18.24
N ALA A 11 -15.40 5.41 -17.79
CA ALA A 11 -15.04 3.99 -17.69
C ALA A 11 -15.95 3.25 -16.70
N TYR A 12 -16.24 3.85 -15.55
CA TYR A 12 -17.15 3.28 -14.54
C TYR A 12 -18.55 3.09 -15.11
N LEU A 13 -19.10 4.12 -15.75
CA LEU A 13 -20.42 4.05 -16.38
C LEU A 13 -20.50 2.97 -17.45
N THR A 14 -19.38 2.72 -18.16
CA THR A 14 -19.30 1.67 -19.17
C THR A 14 -19.36 0.28 -18.54
N CYS A 15 -18.74 0.06 -17.38
CA CYS A 15 -18.62 -1.28 -16.79
C CYS A 15 -19.75 -1.64 -15.82
N LYS A 16 -20.40 -0.66 -15.18
CA LYS A 16 -21.25 -0.87 -13.98
C LYS A 16 -22.36 -1.92 -14.12
N ASN A 17 -22.94 -2.08 -15.31
CA ASN A 17 -24.08 -2.97 -15.55
C ASN A 17 -23.75 -4.19 -16.40
N LEU A 18 -22.47 -4.43 -16.69
CA LEU A 18 -22.04 -5.53 -17.56
C LEU A 18 -21.99 -6.86 -16.81
N SER A 19 -22.30 -7.93 -17.53
CA SER A 19 -22.10 -9.32 -17.09
C SER A 19 -20.62 -9.68 -17.01
N ALA A 20 -20.29 -10.78 -16.31
CA ALA A 20 -18.92 -11.26 -16.20
C ALA A 20 -18.27 -11.54 -17.58
N THR A 21 -19.03 -12.07 -18.53
CA THR A 21 -18.55 -12.35 -19.90
C THR A 21 -18.27 -11.06 -20.69
N GLU A 22 -19.13 -10.05 -20.58
CA GLU A 22 -18.90 -8.75 -21.23
C GLU A 22 -17.68 -8.04 -20.63
N LEU A 23 -17.53 -8.10 -19.29
CA LEU A 23 -16.36 -7.59 -18.60
C LEU A 23 -15.08 -8.29 -19.05
N LEU A 24 -15.10 -9.63 -19.21
CA LEU A 24 -13.97 -10.38 -19.75
C LEU A 24 -13.55 -9.88 -21.14
N ASN A 25 -14.49 -9.58 -22.03
CA ASN A 25 -14.18 -9.05 -23.35
C ASN A 25 -13.43 -7.71 -23.26
N ILE A 26 -13.86 -6.83 -22.34
CA ILE A 26 -13.14 -5.58 -22.06
C ILE A 26 -11.73 -5.86 -21.54
N LEU A 27 -11.59 -6.81 -20.61
CA LEU A 27 -10.30 -7.14 -20.01
C LEU A 27 -9.24 -7.53 -21.03
N LEU A 28 -9.64 -8.33 -22.03
CA LEU A 28 -8.74 -8.89 -23.05
C LEU A 28 -8.35 -7.86 -24.13
N ASN A 29 -9.27 -6.96 -24.47
CA ASN A 29 -9.17 -6.17 -25.71
C ASN A 29 -8.96 -4.67 -25.51
N SER A 30 -9.15 -4.16 -24.30
CA SER A 30 -9.19 -2.71 -24.08
C SER A 30 -7.90 -2.12 -23.47
N ASN A 31 -7.82 -0.79 -23.42
CA ASN A 31 -6.70 -0.07 -22.80
C ASN A 31 -6.68 -0.24 -21.27
N THR A 32 -5.59 0.19 -20.64
CA THR A 32 -5.35 0.00 -19.20
C THR A 32 -6.47 0.58 -18.32
N GLN A 33 -6.98 1.78 -18.63
CA GLN A 33 -7.94 2.46 -17.76
C GLN A 33 -9.25 1.70 -17.63
N ILE A 34 -9.90 1.39 -18.76
CA ILE A 34 -11.17 0.65 -18.76
C ILE A 34 -10.97 -0.82 -18.35
N ARG A 35 -9.78 -1.39 -18.57
CA ARG A 35 -9.44 -2.74 -18.08
C ARG A 35 -9.47 -2.81 -16.56
N TYR A 36 -8.83 -1.85 -15.87
CA TYR A 36 -8.86 -1.83 -14.40
C TYR A 36 -10.26 -1.58 -13.86
N GLU A 37 -11.08 -0.80 -14.57
CA GLU A 37 -12.47 -0.58 -14.17
C GLU A 37 -13.33 -1.84 -14.34
N ALA A 38 -13.18 -2.56 -15.45
CA ALA A 38 -13.84 -3.86 -15.62
C ALA A 38 -13.37 -4.88 -14.57
N ALA A 39 -12.09 -4.86 -14.20
CA ALA A 39 -11.56 -5.70 -13.13
C ALA A 39 -12.18 -5.34 -11.77
N ARG A 40 -12.28 -4.05 -11.44
CA ARG A 40 -12.99 -3.58 -10.23
C ARG A 40 -14.43 -4.03 -10.23
N ARG A 41 -15.12 -3.98 -11.37
CA ARG A 41 -16.50 -4.47 -11.45
C ARG A 41 -16.60 -5.97 -11.19
N LEU A 42 -15.66 -6.76 -11.70
CA LEU A 42 -15.60 -8.21 -11.45
C LEU A 42 -15.37 -8.56 -9.98
N GLN A 43 -14.64 -7.73 -9.23
CA GLN A 43 -14.43 -7.94 -7.79
C GLN A 43 -15.75 -7.96 -6.98
N PHE A 44 -16.85 -7.40 -7.50
CA PHE A 44 -18.17 -7.43 -6.85
C PHE A 44 -19.00 -8.69 -7.16
N PHE A 45 -18.51 -9.62 -7.98
CA PHE A 45 -19.15 -10.93 -8.19
C PHE A 45 -18.70 -11.92 -7.10
N ARG A 46 -19.45 -13.00 -6.90
CA ARG A 46 -18.98 -14.09 -6.04
C ARG A 46 -17.85 -14.81 -6.75
N TYR A 47 -16.84 -15.25 -6.00
CA TYR A 47 -15.68 -15.93 -6.59
C TYR A 47 -16.07 -17.10 -7.50
N ARG A 48 -16.98 -17.97 -7.06
CA ARG A 48 -17.53 -19.07 -7.88
C ARG A 48 -18.16 -18.67 -9.22
N GLU A 49 -18.59 -17.41 -9.37
CA GLU A 49 -19.19 -16.91 -10.63
C GLU A 49 -18.12 -16.48 -11.64
N ILE A 50 -16.90 -16.19 -11.17
CA ILE A 50 -15.82 -15.64 -11.98
C ILE A 50 -14.56 -16.51 -11.97
N SER A 51 -14.51 -17.56 -11.16
CA SER A 51 -13.33 -18.40 -10.95
C SER A 51 -12.83 -19.01 -12.25
N ASP A 52 -13.72 -19.50 -13.12
CA ASP A 52 -13.35 -20.04 -14.43
C ASP A 52 -12.73 -18.98 -15.35
N ILE A 53 -13.31 -17.78 -15.37
CA ILE A 53 -12.77 -16.66 -16.14
C ILE A 53 -11.37 -16.31 -15.64
N VAL A 54 -11.21 -16.17 -14.33
CA VAL A 54 -9.93 -15.77 -13.74
C VAL A 54 -8.87 -16.85 -13.95
N LYS A 55 -9.18 -18.09 -13.58
CA LYS A 55 -8.21 -19.20 -13.60
C LYS A 55 -7.91 -19.69 -15.00
N ASN A 56 -8.94 -19.96 -15.80
CA ASN A 56 -8.76 -20.69 -17.05
C ASN A 56 -8.50 -19.75 -18.23
N VAL A 57 -8.81 -18.45 -18.11
CA VAL A 57 -8.60 -17.47 -19.19
C VAL A 57 -7.53 -16.44 -18.84
N LEU A 58 -7.65 -15.77 -17.69
CA LEU A 58 -6.77 -14.65 -17.38
C LEU A 58 -5.40 -15.12 -16.86
N LEU A 59 -5.36 -16.02 -15.88
CA LEU A 59 -4.13 -16.53 -15.27
C LEU A 59 -3.30 -17.38 -16.25
N THR A 60 -3.93 -18.10 -17.16
CA THR A 60 -3.25 -18.90 -18.21
C THR A 60 -2.81 -18.05 -19.41
N SER A 61 -3.14 -16.76 -19.45
CA SER A 61 -2.88 -15.92 -20.61
C SER A 61 -1.38 -15.71 -20.84
N ARG A 62 -0.94 -15.79 -22.09
CA ARG A 62 0.45 -15.45 -22.47
C ARG A 62 0.81 -13.98 -22.16
N TYR A 63 -0.17 -13.09 -22.08
CA TYR A 63 0.05 -11.67 -21.83
C TYR A 63 0.10 -11.36 -20.34
N SER A 64 1.22 -10.83 -19.86
CA SER A 64 1.41 -10.44 -18.45
C SER A 64 0.32 -9.49 -17.94
N ARG A 65 -0.14 -8.56 -18.78
CA ARG A 65 -1.20 -7.60 -18.44
C ARG A 65 -2.54 -8.26 -18.06
N HIS A 66 -2.83 -9.45 -18.56
CA HIS A 66 -4.05 -10.19 -18.19
C HIS A 66 -3.84 -10.92 -16.87
N ARG A 67 -2.68 -11.56 -16.68
CA ARG A 67 -2.32 -12.23 -15.44
C ARG A 67 -2.20 -11.26 -14.26
N GLU A 68 -1.66 -10.06 -14.51
CA GLU A 68 -1.59 -8.95 -13.55
C GLU A 68 -3.00 -8.55 -13.06
N ILE A 69 -3.94 -8.41 -13.99
CA ILE A 69 -5.32 -8.10 -13.66
C ILE A 69 -6.00 -9.27 -12.93
N ALA A 70 -5.69 -10.51 -13.30
CA ALA A 70 -6.24 -11.68 -12.64
C ALA A 70 -5.88 -11.68 -11.14
N VAL A 71 -4.60 -11.53 -10.80
CA VAL A 71 -4.16 -11.49 -9.40
C VAL A 71 -4.73 -10.27 -8.66
N PHE A 72 -4.85 -9.13 -9.34
CA PHE A 72 -5.52 -7.93 -8.81
C PHE A 72 -7.01 -8.17 -8.46
N ILE A 73 -7.74 -8.91 -9.30
CA ILE A 73 -9.13 -9.30 -9.02
C ILE A 73 -9.18 -10.19 -7.78
N LEU A 74 -8.34 -11.22 -7.74
CA LEU A 74 -8.31 -12.22 -6.66
C LEU A 74 -8.05 -11.59 -5.28
N GLY A 75 -7.14 -10.64 -5.17
CA GLY A 75 -6.79 -10.01 -3.88
C GLY A 75 -7.86 -9.10 -3.26
N GLN A 76 -8.90 -8.75 -4.02
CA GLN A 76 -9.85 -7.69 -3.63
C GLN A 76 -11.30 -8.06 -3.98
N ILE A 77 -11.63 -9.35 -4.02
CA ILE A 77 -13.02 -9.81 -4.15
C ILE A 77 -13.82 -9.28 -2.96
N GLN A 78 -14.90 -8.55 -3.24
CA GLN A 78 -15.71 -7.87 -2.24
C GLN A 78 -16.69 -8.82 -1.55
N ASN A 79 -17.18 -9.83 -2.27
CA ASN A 79 -17.91 -10.92 -1.63
C ASN A 79 -16.95 -11.78 -0.82
N LYS A 80 -17.24 -11.95 0.47
CA LYS A 80 -16.39 -12.72 1.39
C LYS A 80 -16.20 -14.14 0.86
N LEU A 81 -14.93 -14.52 0.68
CA LEU A 81 -14.50 -15.88 0.35
C LEU A 81 -14.77 -16.79 1.52
N ASN A 82 -15.23 -18.01 1.25
CA ASN A 82 -15.21 -19.06 2.25
C ASN A 82 -13.77 -19.57 2.47
N LYS A 83 -13.55 -20.40 3.50
CA LYS A 83 -12.21 -20.88 3.87
C LYS A 83 -11.47 -21.55 2.71
N SER A 84 -12.13 -22.44 1.98
CA SER A 84 -11.52 -23.17 0.86
C SER A 84 -11.20 -22.24 -0.32
N GLU A 85 -12.07 -21.28 -0.61
CA GLU A 85 -11.83 -20.27 -1.65
C GLU A 85 -10.65 -19.36 -1.28
N LEU A 86 -10.56 -18.95 -0.02
CA LEU A 86 -9.45 -18.13 0.47
C LEU A 86 -8.12 -18.88 0.40
N GLU A 87 -8.08 -20.14 0.84
CA GLU A 87 -6.89 -21.01 0.75
C GLU A 87 -6.42 -21.17 -0.70
N GLU A 88 -7.36 -21.39 -1.63
CA GLU A 88 -7.07 -21.48 -3.06
C GLU A 88 -6.49 -20.16 -3.59
N VAL A 89 -7.13 -19.03 -3.27
CA VAL A 89 -6.68 -17.70 -3.70
C VAL A 89 -5.28 -17.40 -3.17
N LEU A 90 -5.01 -17.67 -1.90
CA LEU A 90 -3.68 -17.50 -1.30
C LEU A 90 -2.64 -18.36 -2.04
N SER A 91 -2.95 -19.62 -2.32
CA SER A 91 -2.07 -20.53 -3.05
C SER A 91 -1.75 -20.00 -4.46
N LEU A 92 -2.74 -19.51 -5.19
CA LEU A 92 -2.56 -18.90 -6.51
C LEU A 92 -1.67 -17.66 -6.44
N LEU A 93 -1.89 -16.76 -5.49
CA LEU A 93 -1.06 -15.56 -5.36
C LEU A 93 0.39 -15.92 -5.07
N ILE A 94 0.65 -16.88 -4.19
CA ILE A 94 2.01 -17.35 -3.86
C ILE A 94 2.70 -17.97 -5.09
N ASP A 95 1.99 -18.79 -5.85
CA ASP A 95 2.51 -19.35 -7.11
C ASP A 95 2.96 -18.24 -8.06
N PHE A 96 2.13 -17.21 -8.25
CA PHE A 96 2.44 -16.09 -9.14
C PHE A 96 3.57 -15.19 -8.62
N ILE A 97 3.70 -15.00 -7.30
CA ILE A 97 4.83 -14.30 -6.68
C ILE A 97 6.15 -14.99 -7.04
N ASN A 98 6.17 -16.33 -6.98
CA ASN A 98 7.38 -17.12 -7.18
C ASN A 98 7.70 -17.34 -8.66
N ASN A 99 6.69 -17.69 -9.46
CA ASN A 99 6.89 -18.32 -10.75
C ASN A 99 6.60 -17.41 -11.95
N ASP A 100 5.86 -16.31 -11.81
CA ASP A 100 5.56 -15.45 -12.97
C ASP A 100 6.82 -14.73 -13.48
N LYS A 101 7.04 -14.70 -14.79
CA LYS A 101 8.20 -14.04 -15.39
C LYS A 101 8.13 -12.52 -15.33
N SER A 102 6.94 -11.95 -15.16
CA SER A 102 6.70 -10.51 -15.18
C SER A 102 6.78 -9.91 -13.78
N ILE A 103 7.65 -8.91 -13.64
CA ILE A 103 7.78 -8.12 -12.41
C ILE A 103 6.46 -7.44 -12.04
N ASN A 104 5.65 -6.99 -13.01
CA ASN A 104 4.37 -6.35 -12.73
C ASN A 104 3.35 -7.33 -12.14
N VAL A 105 3.31 -8.56 -12.67
CA VAL A 105 2.42 -9.61 -12.15
C VAL A 105 2.83 -9.98 -10.74
N LYS A 106 4.14 -10.20 -10.51
CA LYS A 106 4.68 -10.45 -9.17
C LYS A 106 4.33 -9.32 -8.19
N SER A 107 4.58 -8.06 -8.54
CA SER A 107 4.23 -6.93 -7.65
C SER A 107 2.74 -6.83 -7.39
N SER A 108 1.89 -7.08 -8.39
CA SER A 108 0.43 -7.07 -8.20
C SER A 108 -0.03 -8.23 -7.32
N ALA A 109 0.59 -9.41 -7.42
CA ALA A 109 0.31 -10.55 -6.56
C ALA A 109 0.75 -10.28 -5.10
N ILE A 110 1.90 -9.64 -4.87
CA ILE A 110 2.34 -9.21 -3.54
C ILE A 110 1.32 -8.23 -2.93
N SER A 111 0.95 -7.16 -3.64
CA SER A 111 -0.06 -6.22 -3.14
C SER A 111 -1.41 -6.90 -2.86
N SER A 112 -1.82 -7.83 -3.73
CA SER A 112 -3.05 -8.60 -3.55
C SER A 112 -3.00 -9.46 -2.29
N LEU A 113 -1.84 -10.05 -1.98
CA LEU A 113 -1.63 -10.76 -0.72
C LEU A 113 -1.76 -9.81 0.48
N GLY A 114 -1.15 -8.62 0.44
CA GLY A 114 -1.32 -7.60 1.48
C GLY A 114 -2.79 -7.19 1.70
N HIS A 115 -3.55 -7.03 0.62
CA HIS A 115 -4.99 -6.76 0.71
C HIS A 115 -5.78 -7.89 1.38
N LEU A 116 -5.47 -9.15 1.11
CA LEU A 116 -6.13 -10.28 1.77
C LEU A 116 -5.80 -10.34 3.26
N PHE A 117 -4.52 -10.11 3.62
CA PHE A 117 -4.11 -10.04 5.03
C PHE A 117 -4.88 -8.96 5.78
N HIS A 118 -5.06 -7.80 5.16
CA HIS A 118 -5.85 -6.72 5.76
C HIS A 118 -7.34 -7.06 5.85
N TYR A 119 -7.95 -7.50 4.75
CA TYR A 119 -9.41 -7.65 4.65
C TYR A 119 -9.95 -8.83 5.46
N TYR A 120 -9.18 -9.92 5.55
CA TYR A 120 -9.55 -11.10 6.33
C TYR A 120 -8.95 -11.13 7.73
N ASP A 121 -8.18 -10.09 8.13
CA ASP A 121 -7.46 -10.03 9.39
C ASP A 121 -6.60 -11.29 9.63
N LEU A 122 -5.82 -11.67 8.60
CA LEU A 122 -4.99 -12.88 8.65
C LEU A 122 -3.81 -12.66 9.58
N GLY A 123 -3.64 -13.60 10.51
CA GLY A 123 -2.74 -13.45 11.64
C GLY A 123 -1.42 -14.19 11.47
N GLU A 124 -0.85 -14.53 12.62
CA GLU A 124 0.44 -15.22 12.74
C GLU A 124 0.41 -16.62 12.12
N GLU A 125 -0.70 -17.36 12.29
CA GLU A 125 -0.83 -18.73 11.78
C GLU A 125 -0.80 -18.76 10.25
N GLU A 126 -1.61 -17.92 9.60
CA GLU A 126 -1.66 -17.84 8.14
C GLU A 126 -0.36 -17.30 7.56
N PHE A 127 0.28 -16.33 8.23
CA PHE A 127 1.58 -15.85 7.78
C PHE A 127 2.66 -16.93 7.87
N CYS A 128 2.78 -17.63 9.00
CA CYS A 128 3.74 -18.71 9.17
C CYS A 128 3.61 -19.79 8.07
N ALA A 129 2.38 -20.09 7.63
CA ALA A 129 2.12 -21.09 6.59
C ALA A 129 2.63 -20.69 5.19
N ILE A 130 2.87 -19.39 4.96
CA ILE A 130 3.29 -18.84 3.67
C ILE A 130 4.66 -18.16 3.71
N GLU A 131 5.18 -17.84 4.90
CA GLU A 131 6.36 -17.00 5.13
C GLU A 131 7.57 -17.48 4.34
N GLY A 132 7.95 -18.75 4.49
CA GLY A 132 9.05 -19.34 3.73
C GLY A 132 8.79 -19.45 2.23
N LYS A 133 7.52 -19.45 1.80
CA LYS A 133 7.16 -19.50 0.37
C LYS A 133 7.28 -18.14 -0.32
N ILE A 134 7.37 -17.03 0.43
CA ILE A 134 7.48 -15.69 -0.14
C ILE A 134 8.82 -15.02 0.18
N GLU A 135 9.78 -15.74 0.74
CA GLU A 135 11.06 -15.18 1.21
C GLU A 135 11.85 -14.39 0.13
N LEU A 136 11.70 -14.77 -1.14
CA LEU A 136 12.42 -14.15 -2.24
C LEU A 136 12.01 -12.68 -2.45
N ILE A 137 10.83 -12.26 -2.01
CA ILE A 137 10.37 -10.87 -2.19
C ILE A 137 11.30 -9.87 -1.47
N TRP A 138 11.92 -10.28 -0.36
CA TRP A 138 12.81 -9.45 0.44
C TRP A 138 14.15 -9.17 -0.26
N GLN A 139 14.50 -9.95 -1.27
CA GLN A 139 15.76 -9.83 -1.99
C GLN A 139 15.63 -8.97 -3.26
N ILE A 140 14.42 -8.80 -3.79
CA ILE A 140 14.18 -8.13 -5.08
C ILE A 140 14.12 -6.61 -4.92
N GLN A 141 15.04 -5.90 -5.57
CA GLN A 141 15.18 -4.44 -5.50
C GLN A 141 14.58 -3.69 -6.71
N LYS A 142 13.47 -4.20 -7.26
CA LYS A 142 12.74 -3.54 -8.36
C LYS A 142 11.69 -2.60 -7.78
N TYR A 143 11.59 -1.38 -8.32
CA TYR A 143 10.69 -0.33 -7.82
C TYR A 143 9.26 -0.82 -7.49
N SER A 144 8.61 -1.53 -8.42
CA SER A 144 7.24 -2.02 -8.21
C SER A 144 7.14 -3.11 -7.14
N ILE A 145 8.17 -3.95 -7.00
CA ILE A 145 8.24 -4.97 -5.95
C ILE A 145 8.46 -4.29 -4.60
N VAL A 146 9.40 -3.35 -4.49
CA VAL A 146 9.65 -2.58 -3.27
C VAL A 146 8.37 -1.87 -2.81
N MET A 147 7.66 -1.22 -3.73
CA MET A 147 6.36 -0.58 -3.46
C MET A 147 5.33 -1.59 -2.92
N ALA A 148 5.15 -2.72 -3.59
CA ALA A 148 4.16 -3.73 -3.22
C ALA A 148 4.50 -4.42 -1.88
N THR A 149 5.78 -4.71 -1.66
CA THR A 149 6.28 -5.29 -0.42
C THR A 149 6.13 -4.32 0.74
N ALA A 150 6.52 -3.04 0.57
CA ALA A 150 6.34 -2.02 1.61
C ALA A 150 4.86 -1.85 2.01
N PHE A 151 3.95 -1.79 1.01
CA PHE A 151 2.51 -1.81 1.26
C PHE A 151 2.08 -3.03 2.08
N SER A 152 2.47 -4.23 1.66
CA SER A 152 2.01 -5.48 2.28
C SER A 152 2.58 -5.69 3.68
N SER A 153 3.79 -5.17 3.94
CA SER A 153 4.42 -5.18 5.27
C SER A 153 3.61 -4.44 6.34
N ALA A 154 2.74 -3.50 5.95
CA ALA A 154 1.82 -2.84 6.88
C ALA A 154 0.74 -3.80 7.41
N PHE A 155 0.53 -4.96 6.77
CA PHE A 155 -0.50 -5.92 7.13
C PHE A 155 0.08 -7.24 7.62
N PHE A 156 1.25 -7.66 7.15
CA PHE A 156 1.94 -8.86 7.64
C PHE A 156 2.31 -8.76 9.13
N PRO A 157 2.36 -9.89 9.86
CA PRO A 157 2.89 -9.93 11.22
C PRO A 157 4.30 -9.33 11.36
N LYS A 158 4.61 -8.86 12.57
CA LYS A 158 5.88 -8.20 12.87
C LYS A 158 7.05 -9.20 12.78
N ARG A 159 8.14 -8.80 12.14
CA ARG A 159 9.39 -9.58 11.94
C ARG A 159 10.59 -8.64 11.82
N ASP A 160 11.72 -9.05 12.38
CA ASP A 160 12.96 -8.25 12.33
C ASP A 160 13.46 -8.07 10.89
N TYR A 161 13.43 -9.13 10.07
CA TYR A 161 13.87 -9.04 8.67
C TYR A 161 12.97 -8.13 7.81
N ILE A 162 11.69 -7.96 8.18
CA ILE A 162 10.80 -7.01 7.52
C ILE A 162 11.21 -5.59 7.90
N GLU A 163 11.50 -5.33 9.19
CA GLU A 163 12.04 -4.05 9.63
C GLU A 163 13.34 -3.70 8.89
N GLU A 164 14.28 -4.64 8.81
CA GLU A 164 15.55 -4.47 8.09
C GLU A 164 15.32 -4.15 6.60
N TYR A 165 14.39 -4.85 5.95
CA TYR A 165 14.01 -4.58 4.56
C TYR A 165 13.46 -3.16 4.39
N LEU A 166 12.56 -2.73 5.28
CA LEU A 166 11.96 -1.39 5.26
C LEU A 166 13.04 -0.31 5.48
N ILE A 167 13.91 -0.48 6.48
CA ILE A 167 15.04 0.43 6.76
C ILE A 167 15.94 0.57 5.55
N LYS A 168 16.34 -0.54 4.92
CA LYS A 168 17.17 -0.52 3.72
C LYS A 168 16.54 0.31 2.60
N ASN A 169 15.23 0.21 2.43
CA ASN A 169 14.50 0.89 1.36
C ASN A 169 14.08 2.33 1.69
N LEU A 170 14.21 2.80 2.94
CA LEU A 170 14.05 4.22 3.29
C LEU A 170 14.99 5.12 2.48
N ASN A 171 16.14 4.61 2.04
CA ASN A 171 17.08 5.34 1.18
C ASN A 171 16.55 5.62 -0.23
N SER A 172 15.40 5.07 -0.62
CA SER A 172 14.77 5.31 -1.92
C SER A 172 14.66 6.81 -2.26
N LYS A 173 14.81 7.12 -3.55
CA LYS A 173 14.58 8.47 -4.09
C LYS A 173 13.11 8.72 -4.43
N HIS A 174 12.25 7.71 -4.33
CA HIS A 174 10.84 7.80 -4.70
C HIS A 174 9.98 8.10 -3.47
N PRO A 175 9.32 9.27 -3.39
CA PRO A 175 8.50 9.63 -2.23
C PRO A 175 7.42 8.61 -1.90
N LYS A 176 6.80 8.00 -2.92
CA LYS A 176 5.77 6.96 -2.74
C LYS A 176 6.30 5.69 -2.04
N VAL A 177 7.56 5.32 -2.26
CA VAL A 177 8.17 4.18 -1.56
C VAL A 177 8.32 4.53 -0.08
N ILE A 178 8.85 5.73 0.19
CA ILE A 178 9.05 6.20 1.56
C ILE A 178 7.70 6.30 2.29
N SER A 179 6.66 6.82 1.63
CA SER A 179 5.30 6.91 2.16
C SER A 179 4.77 5.55 2.63
N TRP A 180 4.82 4.52 1.78
CA TRP A 180 4.41 3.17 2.17
C TRP A 180 5.28 2.57 3.27
N ILE A 181 6.58 2.86 3.28
CA ILE A 181 7.45 2.39 4.36
C ILE A 181 7.06 3.07 5.68
N VAL A 182 6.90 4.39 5.71
CA VAL A 182 6.50 5.14 6.91
C VAL A 182 5.15 4.63 7.43
N TYR A 183 4.21 4.38 6.53
CA TYR A 183 2.93 3.75 6.86
C TYR A 183 3.13 2.38 7.53
N ALA A 184 3.92 1.48 6.92
CA ALA A 184 4.19 0.16 7.50
C ALA A 184 4.92 0.23 8.86
N LEU A 185 5.86 1.16 9.03
CA LEU A 185 6.56 1.40 10.29
C LEU A 185 5.58 1.81 11.39
N LYS A 186 4.65 2.72 11.07
CA LYS A 186 3.59 3.17 11.97
C LYS A 186 2.66 2.02 12.36
N GLU A 187 2.07 1.34 11.37
CA GLU A 187 1.09 0.26 11.60
C GLU A 187 1.66 -0.90 12.42
N LYS A 188 2.96 -1.20 12.25
CA LYS A 188 3.62 -2.30 12.97
C LYS A 188 4.44 -1.84 14.19
N SER A 189 4.37 -0.56 14.52
CA SER A 189 5.12 0.03 15.64
C SER A 189 6.61 -0.35 15.57
N TYR A 190 7.20 -0.28 14.38
CA TYR A 190 8.64 -0.40 14.20
C TYR A 190 9.27 0.93 14.53
N HIS A 191 10.08 0.99 15.58
CA HIS A 191 10.82 2.18 15.94
C HIS A 191 12.26 1.82 16.30
N SER A 192 13.22 2.60 15.81
CA SER A 192 14.61 2.44 16.19
C SER A 192 15.37 3.74 15.96
N LYS A 193 16.51 3.90 16.61
CA LYS A 193 17.40 5.05 16.40
C LYS A 193 17.87 5.15 14.94
N SER A 194 17.97 4.02 14.25
CA SER A 194 18.30 3.96 12.82
C SER A 194 17.19 4.58 11.97
N ILE A 195 15.94 4.15 12.19
CA ILE A 195 14.75 4.72 11.53
C ILE A 195 14.66 6.22 11.79
N GLU A 196 14.76 6.63 13.06
CA GLU A 196 14.70 8.04 13.47
C GLU A 196 15.73 8.88 12.69
N THR A 197 16.99 8.43 12.67
CA THR A 197 18.10 9.16 12.02
C THR A 197 17.89 9.25 10.51
N LEU A 198 17.51 8.16 9.85
CA LEU A 198 17.26 8.15 8.41
C LEU A 198 16.10 9.07 8.02
N LEU A 199 15.02 9.07 8.79
CA LEU A 199 13.85 9.90 8.53
C LEU A 199 14.12 11.39 8.76
N LEU A 200 14.84 11.75 9.82
CA LEU A 200 15.28 13.14 10.04
C LEU A 200 16.12 13.64 8.85
N ASN A 201 17.10 12.86 8.42
CA ASN A 201 17.91 13.21 7.24
C ASN A 201 17.07 13.34 5.96
N LYS A 202 15.95 12.64 5.85
CA LYS A 202 15.05 12.78 4.69
C LYS A 202 14.29 14.10 4.70
N LEU A 203 13.93 14.63 5.86
CA LEU A 203 13.22 15.91 5.97
C LEU A 203 14.02 17.06 5.35
N ASP A 204 15.36 17.05 5.48
CA ASP A 204 16.24 18.05 4.85
C ASP A 204 16.12 18.10 3.32
N HIS A 205 15.65 17.02 2.71
CA HIS A 205 15.54 16.86 1.25
C HIS A 205 14.12 17.09 0.73
N PHE A 206 13.16 17.32 1.62
CA PHE A 206 11.77 17.56 1.26
C PHE A 206 11.32 18.96 1.62
N ARG A 207 10.45 19.53 0.79
CA ARG A 207 9.79 20.80 1.12
C ARG A 207 8.78 20.55 2.22
N VAL A 208 8.66 21.51 3.13
CA VAL A 208 7.73 21.49 4.27
C VAL A 208 6.28 21.27 3.82
N GLU A 209 5.90 21.75 2.64
CA GLU A 209 4.55 21.62 2.08
C GLU A 209 4.28 20.27 1.39
N SER A 210 5.27 19.40 1.29
CA SER A 210 5.10 18.10 0.62
C SER A 210 4.46 17.07 1.53
N TYR A 211 3.52 16.27 1.00
CA TYR A 211 2.82 15.23 1.76
C TYR A 211 3.79 14.27 2.47
N ILE A 212 4.91 13.94 1.81
CA ILE A 212 5.90 13.03 2.37
C ILE A 212 6.63 13.64 3.57
N TYR A 213 6.83 14.96 3.59
CA TYR A 213 7.36 15.66 4.77
C TYR A 213 6.38 15.50 5.93
N SER A 214 5.09 15.72 5.67
CA SER A 214 4.03 15.59 6.67
C SER A 214 3.97 14.19 7.28
N GLU A 215 3.95 13.15 6.44
CA GLU A 215 3.90 11.75 6.88
C GLU A 215 5.12 11.39 7.77
N ILE A 216 6.33 11.79 7.34
CA ILE A 216 7.56 11.55 8.10
C ILE A 216 7.53 12.30 9.44
N ALA A 217 7.17 13.58 9.42
CA ALA A 217 7.11 14.41 10.63
C ALA A 217 6.07 13.86 11.62
N ALA A 218 4.86 13.54 11.14
CA ALA A 218 3.80 12.96 11.96
C ALA A 218 4.23 11.64 12.61
N TYR A 219 4.91 10.76 11.86
CA TYR A 219 5.49 9.54 12.40
C TYR A 219 6.53 9.82 13.51
N LEU A 220 7.50 10.71 13.27
CA LEU A 220 8.53 11.06 14.25
C LEU A 220 7.94 11.71 15.51
N ILE A 221 6.91 12.54 15.38
CA ILE A 221 6.17 13.09 16.51
C ILE A 221 5.45 11.97 17.27
N SER A 222 4.77 11.05 16.57
CA SER A 222 4.01 9.97 17.21
C SER A 222 4.90 9.00 18.01
N THR A 223 6.15 8.82 17.58
CA THR A 223 7.16 8.01 18.29
C THR A 223 7.87 8.77 19.41
N GLY A 224 7.56 10.06 19.59
CA GLY A 224 8.16 10.89 20.64
C GLY A 224 9.57 11.38 20.35
N SER A 225 10.02 11.36 19.08
CA SER A 225 11.34 11.87 18.71
C SER A 225 11.48 13.36 19.01
N GLU A 226 12.24 13.73 20.04
CA GLU A 226 12.46 15.14 20.37
C GLU A 226 13.26 15.88 19.29
N LYS A 227 14.03 15.16 18.46
CA LYS A 227 14.86 15.74 17.40
C LYS A 227 14.06 16.34 16.26
N ILE A 228 12.76 16.02 16.15
CA ILE A 228 11.86 16.63 15.17
C ILE A 228 11.49 18.07 15.53
N ILE A 229 11.64 18.47 16.79
CA ILE A 229 11.18 19.78 17.32
C ILE A 229 11.64 20.95 16.45
N PRO A 230 12.92 21.10 16.06
CA PRO A 230 13.37 22.22 15.23
C PRO A 230 12.72 22.26 13.84
N TYR A 231 12.41 21.10 13.27
CA TYR A 231 11.77 20.98 11.94
C TYR A 231 10.32 21.46 11.97
N ILE A 232 9.58 21.11 13.02
CA ILE A 232 8.16 21.46 13.16
C ILE A 232 7.95 22.84 13.79
N GLU A 233 8.88 23.33 14.60
CA GLU A 233 8.79 24.66 15.22
C GLU A 233 8.76 25.75 14.14
N ASN A 234 9.70 25.71 13.20
CA ASN A 234 9.73 26.65 12.08
C ASN A 234 8.45 26.55 11.23
N MET A 235 7.96 25.33 10.97
CA MET A 235 6.72 25.10 10.24
C MET A 235 5.52 25.75 10.95
N VAL A 236 5.31 25.44 12.23
CA VAL A 236 4.18 25.96 13.03
C VAL A 236 4.23 27.49 13.09
N LEU A 237 5.41 28.09 13.22
CA LEU A 237 5.57 29.54 13.30
C LEU A 237 5.32 30.24 11.95
N THR A 238 5.79 29.68 10.84
CA THR A 238 5.79 30.38 9.54
C THR A 238 4.60 30.06 8.64
N GLN A 239 4.04 28.85 8.72
CA GLN A 239 2.99 28.41 7.80
C GLN A 239 1.61 28.92 8.24
N ASN A 240 0.75 29.23 7.27
CA ASN A 240 -0.65 29.65 7.54
C ASN A 240 -1.62 28.48 7.70
N LYS A 241 -1.16 27.27 7.38
CA LYS A 241 -1.87 26.02 7.60
C LYS A 241 -0.84 24.93 7.89
N ILE A 242 -1.27 23.90 8.61
CA ILE A 242 -0.48 22.70 8.82
C ILE A 242 -1.29 21.49 8.38
N ASP A 243 -0.58 20.43 8.03
CA ASP A 243 -1.20 19.16 7.65
C ASP A 243 -1.94 18.54 8.85
N ASP A 244 -3.11 17.96 8.59
CA ASP A 244 -3.97 17.37 9.63
C ASP A 244 -3.27 16.23 10.38
N GLU A 245 -2.42 15.45 9.72
CA GLU A 245 -1.69 14.36 10.38
C GLU A 245 -0.67 14.90 11.40
N ILE A 246 0.04 15.97 11.04
CA ILE A 246 0.98 16.65 11.94
C ILE A 246 0.21 17.28 13.10
N TYR A 247 -0.89 17.98 12.80
CA TYR A 247 -1.74 18.61 13.82
C TYR A 247 -2.19 17.57 14.85
N MET A 248 -2.74 16.45 14.39
CA MET A 248 -3.21 15.37 15.24
C MET A 248 -2.07 14.71 16.02
N ALA A 249 -0.91 14.48 15.39
CA ALA A 249 0.25 13.93 16.06
C ALA A 249 0.76 14.82 17.21
N ILE A 250 0.89 16.13 16.99
CA ILE A 250 1.33 17.10 18.02
C ILE A 250 0.28 17.22 19.13
N LYS A 251 -1.01 17.32 18.76
CA LYS A 251 -2.12 17.43 19.71
C LYS A 251 -2.15 16.26 20.69
N HIS A 252 -1.99 15.04 20.18
CA HIS A 252 -2.08 13.81 20.96
C HIS A 252 -0.77 13.37 21.63
N ASN A 253 0.39 13.90 21.22
CA ASN A 253 1.66 13.56 21.86
C ASN A 253 1.69 14.04 23.30
N SER A 254 1.78 13.19 24.33
CA SER A 254 1.71 13.61 25.74
C SER A 254 3.04 14.13 26.33
N SER A 255 4.13 14.13 25.58
CA SER A 255 5.45 14.54 26.09
C SER A 255 5.50 16.03 26.42
N LYS A 256 6.08 16.34 27.60
CA LYS A 256 6.32 17.72 28.06
C LYS A 256 7.20 18.50 27.09
N ARG A 257 8.04 17.82 26.32
CA ARG A 257 8.96 18.45 25.34
C ARG A 257 8.22 19.08 24.17
N PHE A 258 7.06 18.54 23.81
CA PHE A 258 6.19 19.10 22.77
C PHE A 258 5.19 20.13 23.33
N SER A 259 5.19 20.41 24.64
CA SER A 259 4.18 21.29 25.26
C SER A 259 4.15 22.70 24.67
N SER A 260 5.32 23.32 24.47
CA SER A 260 5.43 24.67 23.91
C SER A 260 4.91 24.74 22.48
N ILE A 261 5.39 23.85 21.59
CA ILE A 261 4.94 23.82 20.18
C ILE A 261 3.44 23.52 20.11
N ARG A 262 2.93 22.58 20.91
CA ARG A 262 1.51 22.26 20.94
C ARG A 262 0.67 23.46 21.34
N LYS A 263 1.10 24.23 22.34
CA LYS A 263 0.40 25.45 22.76
C LYS A 263 0.30 26.45 21.61
N ILE A 264 1.44 26.77 20.97
CA ILE A 264 1.49 27.70 19.83
C ILE A 264 0.62 27.21 18.68
N MET A 265 0.70 25.92 18.36
CA MET A 265 -0.09 25.30 17.30
C MET A 265 -1.59 25.40 17.57
N LEU A 266 -2.05 25.10 18.79
CA LEU A 266 -3.45 25.20 19.17
C LEU A 266 -3.96 26.65 19.11
N GLU A 267 -3.17 27.62 19.57
CA GLU A 267 -3.53 29.04 19.51
C GLU A 267 -3.64 29.58 18.08
N LYS A 268 -2.84 29.06 17.15
CA LYS A 268 -2.77 29.55 15.77
C LYS A 268 -3.75 28.89 14.80
N PHE A 269 -4.06 27.61 15.01
CA PHE A 269 -4.80 26.78 14.05
C PHE A 269 -6.11 26.19 14.60
N GLN A 270 -6.55 26.58 15.80
CA GLN A 270 -7.95 26.36 16.24
C GLN A 270 -8.92 27.23 15.46
#